data_AF-A0A059EWD8-F1
#
_entry.id   AF-A0A059EWD8-F1
#
_cell.length_a   1.000
_cell.length_b   1.000
_cell.length_c   1.000
_cell.angle_alpha   90.00
_cell.angle_beta   90.00
_cell.angle_gamma   90.00
#
_symmetry.space_group_name_H-M   'P 1'
#
loop_
_entity.id
_entity.type
_entity.pdbx_description
1 polymer ?
#
loop_
_entity_poly.entity_id
_entity_poly.type
_entity_poly.pdbx_seq_one_letter_code
_entity_poly.pdbx_strand_id
1 'polypeptide(L)'
;VKFWRCPKCYKKISLLKDTILYICKKKLTEIIDIKYFWSLDTLQTIKLEKHCGGNDAIYKYYKKLSLQSYHILKLLGRNKIGGFGHIVEIDESKFSKRKYNVGRLVRSPWIVGGIDLTTNQIFF
;
A
#
# COMPACT_ATOMS: atom_id res chain seq x y z
N VAL A 1 19.48 -2.07 15.77
CA VAL A 1 18.11 -2.47 16.18
C VAL A 1 18.21 -3.37 17.39
N LYS A 2 17.57 -3.02 18.51
CA LYS A 2 17.57 -3.86 19.72
C LYS A 2 16.72 -5.11 19.46
N PHE A 3 17.29 -6.28 19.74
CA PHE A 3 16.61 -7.57 19.59
C PHE A 3 16.32 -8.13 20.96
N TRP A 4 15.11 -8.64 21.17
CA TRP A 4 14.77 -9.44 22.32
C TRP A 4 15.07 -10.92 22.02
N ARG A 5 15.67 -11.62 22.97
CA ARG A 5 15.93 -13.06 22.87
C ARG A 5 15.11 -13.77 23.92
N CYS A 6 14.31 -14.75 23.50
CA CYS A 6 13.53 -15.55 24.44
C CYS A 6 14.48 -16.39 25.30
N PRO A 7 14.38 -16.35 26.64
CA PRO A 7 15.23 -17.17 27.51
C PRO A 7 14.89 -18.66 27.47
N LYS A 8 13.65 -19.05 27.10
CA LYS A 8 13.21 -20.45 27.06
C LYS A 8 13.49 -21.15 25.73
N CYS A 9 13.21 -20.49 24.60
CA CYS A 9 13.33 -21.10 23.28
C CYS A 9 14.44 -20.48 22.41
N TYR A 10 15.22 -19.54 22.97
CA TYR A 10 16.36 -18.87 22.33
C TYR A 10 16.07 -18.12 21.02
N LYS A 11 14.81 -18.05 20.58
CA LYS A 11 14.37 -17.29 19.40
C LYS A 11 14.68 -15.81 19.59
N LYS A 12 15.26 -15.21 18.55
CA LYS A 12 15.58 -13.78 18.47
C LYS A 12 14.47 -13.06 17.71
N ILE A 13 13.89 -12.06 18.33
CA ILE A 13 12.79 -11.25 17.77
C ILE A 13 13.23 -9.79 17.82
N SER A 14 13.07 -9.07 16.71
CA SER A 14 13.25 -7.61 16.72
C SER A 14 12.04 -6.97 17.39
N LEU A 15 12.25 -5.96 18.23
CA LEU A 15 11.14 -5.12 18.73
C LEU A 15 10.38 -4.43 17.60
N LEU A 16 11.06 -4.21 16.47
CA LEU A 16 10.48 -3.61 15.29
C LEU A 16 9.87 -4.65 14.35
N LYS A 17 9.80 -5.93 14.73
CA LYS A 17 9.24 -6.99 13.88
C LYS A 17 7.84 -6.60 13.40
N ASP A 18 7.56 -6.93 12.14
CA ASP A 18 6.32 -6.62 11.42
C ASP A 18 6.07 -5.12 11.11
N THR A 19 6.79 -4.19 11.74
CA THR A 19 6.71 -2.75 11.40
C THR A 19 7.43 -2.40 10.09
N ILE A 20 7.16 -1.22 9.54
CA ILE A 20 7.91 -0.65 8.39
C ILE A 20 9.39 -0.45 8.75
N LEU A 21 9.68 -0.23 10.04
CA LEU A 21 11.02 -0.03 10.57
C LEU A 21 11.81 -1.35 10.70
N TYR A 22 11.17 -2.52 10.56
CA TYR A 22 11.85 -3.82 10.61
C TYR A 22 12.89 -4.00 9.49
N ILE A 23 12.56 -3.54 8.28
CA ILE A 23 13.36 -3.72 7.06
C ILE A 23 14.38 -2.58 6.90
N CYS A 24 14.41 -1.63 7.84
CA CYS A 24 15.22 -0.43 7.75
C CYS A 24 16.70 -0.70 7.96
N LYS A 25 17.39 -0.91 6.83
CA LYS A 25 18.84 -0.75 6.70
C LYS A 25 19.26 0.72 6.50
N LYS A 26 18.30 1.62 6.38
CA LYS A 26 18.47 3.06 6.11
C LYS A 26 18.44 3.90 7.37
N LYS A 27 19.05 5.08 7.32
CA LYS A 27 18.99 6.07 8.41
C LYS A 27 17.54 6.53 8.60
N LEU A 28 17.21 6.97 9.83
CA LEU A 28 15.86 7.40 10.17
C LEU A 28 15.37 8.58 9.31
N THR A 29 16.27 9.51 9.00
CA THR A 29 16.00 10.66 8.13
C THR A 29 15.51 10.23 6.75
N GLU A 30 16.20 9.28 6.11
CA GLU A 30 15.81 8.73 4.81
C GLU A 30 14.42 8.07 4.84
N ILE A 31 14.03 7.48 5.97
CA ILE A 31 12.69 6.86 6.12
C ILE A 31 11.60 7.93 6.20
N ILE A 32 11.87 9.02 6.90
CA ILE A 32 10.96 10.16 7.00
C ILE A 32 10.77 10.77 5.61
N ASP A 33 11.86 10.97 4.88
CA ASP A 33 11.84 11.44 3.50
C ASP A 33 11.00 10.51 2.61
N ILE A 34 11.25 9.20 2.65
CA ILE A 34 10.49 8.20 1.89
C ILE A 34 8.97 8.31 2.18
N LYS A 35 8.58 8.46 3.45
CA LYS A 35 7.17 8.61 3.82
C LYS A 35 6.57 9.92 3.31
N TYR A 36 7.30 11.03 3.51
CA TYR A 36 6.89 12.36 3.09
C TYR A 36 6.66 12.41 1.57
N PHE A 37 7.64 11.95 0.79
CA PHE A 37 7.54 11.93 -0.66
C PHE A 37 6.49 10.95 -1.18
N TRP A 38 6.30 9.79 -0.52
CA TRP A 38 5.22 8.87 -0.85
C TRP A 38 3.84 9.52 -0.66
N SER A 39 3.66 10.33 0.39
CA SER A 39 2.37 11.00 0.65
C SER A 39 2.04 12.15 -0.30
N LEU A 40 3.05 12.72 -0.96
CA LEU A 40 2.85 13.83 -1.90
C LEU A 40 2.51 13.39 -3.32
N ASP A 41 2.55 12.09 -3.62
CA ASP A 41 2.25 11.50 -4.94
C ASP A 41 2.93 12.21 -6.13
N THR A 42 4.14 12.73 -5.91
CA THR A 42 4.87 13.49 -6.93
C THR A 42 5.77 12.58 -7.77
N LEU A 43 6.07 13.01 -9.00
CA LEU A 43 7.12 12.50 -9.91
C LEU A 43 8.54 12.43 -9.29
N GLN A 44 8.69 12.76 -7.99
CA GLN A 44 9.94 12.74 -7.23
C GLN A 44 10.38 11.33 -6.79
N THR A 45 9.64 10.28 -7.15
CA THR A 45 10.17 8.90 -7.18
C THR A 45 11.56 8.87 -7.84
N ILE A 46 11.73 9.62 -8.92
CA ILE A 46 12.99 9.76 -9.69
C ILE A 46 14.11 10.48 -8.89
N LYS A 47 13.77 11.42 -7.99
CA LYS A 47 14.75 12.11 -7.13
C LYS A 47 15.20 11.24 -5.95
N LEU A 48 14.26 10.48 -5.37
CA LEU A 48 14.56 9.49 -4.33
C LEU A 48 15.38 8.31 -4.86
N GLU A 49 15.15 7.87 -6.10
CA GLU A 49 15.97 6.86 -6.79
C GLU A 49 17.47 7.23 -6.77
N LYS A 50 17.79 8.53 -6.93
CA LYS A 50 19.17 9.04 -6.87
C LYS A 50 19.72 9.14 -5.45
N HIS A 51 18.89 9.50 -4.47
CA HIS A 51 19.34 9.75 -3.09
C HIS A 51 19.45 8.50 -2.21
N CYS A 52 18.59 7.50 -2.46
CA CYS A 52 18.40 6.37 -1.55
C CYS A 52 18.92 5.03 -2.11
N GLY A 53 19.38 4.95 -3.36
CA GLY A 53 20.00 3.74 -3.90
C GLY A 53 18.99 2.60 -4.16
N GLY A 54 18.92 2.21 -5.43
CA GLY A 54 18.26 0.99 -5.92
C GLY A 54 16.73 1.01 -5.89
N ASN A 55 16.13 0.96 -7.08
CA ASN A 55 14.68 0.96 -7.31
C ASN A 55 13.94 -0.10 -6.48
N ASP A 56 14.55 -1.27 -6.29
CA ASP A 56 13.95 -2.41 -5.57
C ASP A 56 13.72 -2.17 -4.08
N ALA A 57 14.58 -1.38 -3.42
CA ALA A 57 14.45 -1.12 -1.98
C ALA A 57 13.31 -0.14 -1.71
N ILE A 58 13.25 0.94 -2.48
CA ILE A 58 12.22 1.99 -2.37
C ILE A 58 10.85 1.41 -2.73
N TYR A 59 10.77 0.63 -3.82
CA TYR A 59 9.52 -0.03 -4.22
C TYR A 59 8.94 -0.91 -3.11
N LYS A 60 9.78 -1.64 -2.36
CA LYS A 60 9.33 -2.44 -1.20
C LYS A 60 8.72 -1.58 -0.10
N TYR A 61 9.27 -0.40 0.17
CA TYR A 61 8.68 0.56 1.12
C TYR A 61 7.33 1.08 0.63
N TYR A 62 7.26 1.49 -0.64
CA TYR A 62 6.04 2.04 -1.24
C TYR A 62 4.91 1.01 -1.23
N LYS A 63 5.22 -0.24 -1.62
CA LYS A 63 4.27 -1.35 -1.55
C LYS A 63 3.78 -1.59 -0.12
N LYS A 64 4.68 -1.55 0.87
CA LYS A 64 4.30 -1.74 2.28
C LYS A 64 3.46 -0.57 2.81
N LEU A 65 3.81 0.66 2.46
CA LEU A 65 3.04 1.87 2.82
C LEU A 65 1.64 1.86 2.21
N SER A 66 1.52 1.49 0.93
CA SER A 66 0.24 1.33 0.25
C SER A 66 -0.65 0.28 0.93
N LEU A 67 -0.11 -0.91 1.24
CA LEU A 67 -0.86 -1.94 1.95
C LEU A 67 -1.32 -1.50 3.34
N GLN A 68 -0.44 -0.86 4.12
CA GLN A 68 -0.79 -0.36 5.46
C GLN A 68 -1.86 0.73 5.39
N SER A 69 -1.76 1.64 4.40
CA SER A 69 -2.74 2.70 4.19
C SER A 69 -4.10 2.11 3.80
N TYR A 70 -4.13 1.10 2.92
CA TYR A 70 -5.36 0.36 2.61
C TYR A 70 -5.99 -0.25 3.87
N HIS A 71 -5.20 -0.90 4.73
CA HIS A 71 -5.74 -1.46 5.97
C HIS A 71 -6.30 -0.39 6.90
N ILE A 72 -5.63 0.75 7.04
CA ILE A 72 -6.12 1.88 7.83
C ILE A 72 -7.42 2.44 7.24
N LEU A 73 -7.44 2.71 5.93
CA LEU A 73 -8.63 3.20 5.22
C LEU A 73 -9.80 2.24 5.37
N LYS A 74 -9.56 0.93 5.22
CA LYS A 74 -10.59 -0.10 5.40
C LYS A 74 -11.11 -0.19 6.83
N LEU A 75 -10.25 0.00 7.83
CA LEU A 75 -10.66 -0.01 9.24
C LEU A 75 -11.47 1.24 9.60
N LEU A 76 -11.08 2.41 9.08
CA LEU A 76 -11.75 3.68 9.33
C LEU A 76 -13.06 3.82 8.51
N GLY A 77 -13.08 3.28 7.29
CA GLY A 77 -14.18 3.42 6.33
C GLY A 77 -15.26 2.33 6.41
N ARG A 78 -15.48 1.70 7.57
CA ARG A 78 -16.49 0.64 7.76
C ARG A 78 -17.96 1.14 7.74
N ASN A 79 -18.23 2.24 7.07
CA ASN A 79 -19.59 2.75 6.94
C ASN A 79 -20.30 2.02 5.81
N LYS A 80 -21.57 1.68 6.03
CA LYS A 80 -22.41 1.12 4.98
C LYS A 80 -22.66 2.23 3.95
N ILE A 81 -22.27 1.97 2.70
CA ILE A 81 -22.54 2.87 1.57
C ILE A 81 -23.89 2.48 0.96
N GLY A 82 -24.72 3.47 0.67
CA GLY A 82 -26.08 3.29 0.15
C GLY A 82 -27.13 2.98 1.22
N GLY A 83 -28.36 2.74 0.78
CA GLY A 83 -29.53 2.62 1.64
C GLY A 83 -30.79 3.08 0.90
N PHE A 84 -31.93 3.08 1.59
CA PHE A 84 -33.16 3.62 1.00
C PHE A 84 -33.00 5.11 0.70
N GLY A 85 -33.31 5.53 -0.53
CA GLY A 85 -33.15 6.92 -0.97
C GLY A 85 -31.74 7.32 -1.43
N HIS A 86 -30.77 6.40 -1.40
CA HIS A 86 -29.42 6.63 -1.90
C HIS A 86 -29.26 6.09 -3.33
N ILE A 87 -28.57 6.85 -4.18
CA ILE A 87 -28.17 6.40 -5.52
C ILE A 87 -26.66 6.16 -5.48
N VAL A 88 -26.27 4.91 -5.71
CA VAL A 88 -24.86 4.49 -5.75
C VAL A 88 -24.48 4.22 -7.20
N GLU A 89 -23.47 4.94 -7.69
CA GLU A 89 -22.84 4.65 -8.97
C GLU A 89 -21.76 3.59 -8.77
N ILE A 90 -21.78 2.55 -9.58
CA ILE A 90 -20.85 1.42 -9.51
C ILE A 90 -20.00 1.43 -10.78
N ASP A 91 -18.69 1.32 -10.62
CA ASP A 91 -17.76 1.18 -11.73
C ASP A 91 -16.99 -0.15 -11.64
N GLU A 92 -16.78 -0.79 -12.78
CA GLU A 92 -16.11 -2.08 -12.89
C GLU A 92 -14.83 -1.97 -13.73
N SER A 93 -13.69 -2.24 -13.10
CA SER A 93 -12.40 -2.24 -13.75
C SER A 93 -11.85 -3.67 -13.87
N LYS A 94 -11.69 -4.13 -15.10
CA LYS A 94 -11.07 -5.43 -15.41
C LYS A 94 -9.59 -5.26 -15.74
N PHE A 95 -8.72 -5.68 -14.84
CA PHE A 95 -7.28 -5.60 -15.06
C PHE A 95 -6.77 -6.85 -15.75
N SER A 96 -6.24 -6.69 -16.97
CA SER A 96 -5.55 -7.77 -17.68
C SER A 96 -4.29 -7.23 -18.34
N LYS A 97 -3.20 -8.01 -18.31
CA LYS A 97 -1.97 -7.66 -19.02
C LYS A 97 -1.50 -8.83 -19.86
N ARG A 98 -1.19 -8.55 -21.13
CA ARG A 98 -0.57 -9.52 -22.04
C ARG A 98 0.95 -9.48 -21.88
N LYS A 99 1.61 -10.63 -22.02
CA LYS A 99 3.08 -10.67 -22.12
C LYS A 99 3.47 -10.22 -23.52
N TYR A 100 4.20 -9.11 -23.64
CA TYR A 100 4.59 -8.50 -24.93
C TYR A 100 3.42 -8.13 -25.86
N ASN A 101 2.21 -7.90 -25.34
CA ASN A 101 0.99 -7.71 -26.14
C ASN A 101 0.60 -8.89 -27.06
N VAL A 102 1.26 -10.06 -26.91
CA VAL A 102 1.05 -11.25 -27.75
C VAL A 102 0.46 -12.40 -26.92
N GLY A 103 -0.40 -13.22 -27.54
CA GLY A 103 -0.95 -14.44 -26.95
C GLY A 103 -2.31 -14.29 -26.25
N ARG A 104 -2.77 -15.39 -25.62
CA ARG A 104 -4.11 -15.53 -25.02
C ARG A 104 -4.27 -14.68 -23.75
N LEU A 105 -5.39 -13.97 -23.66
CA LEU A 105 -5.77 -13.22 -22.46
C LEU A 105 -6.18 -14.19 -21.33
N VAL A 106 -5.50 -14.12 -20.19
CA VAL A 106 -5.76 -14.98 -19.02
C VAL A 106 -6.80 -14.33 -18.10
N ARG A 107 -7.46 -15.17 -17.29
CA ARG A 107 -8.45 -14.78 -16.28
C ARG A 107 -7.92 -13.60 -15.46
N SER A 108 -8.70 -12.54 -15.45
CA SER A 108 -8.29 -11.21 -15.04
C SER A 108 -9.10 -10.79 -13.82
N PRO A 109 -8.47 -10.26 -12.77
CA PRO A 109 -9.21 -9.77 -11.61
C PRO A 109 -10.12 -8.62 -12.03
N TRP A 110 -11.36 -8.69 -11.55
CA TRP A 110 -12.30 -7.58 -11.57
C TRP A 110 -12.16 -6.84 -10.25
N ILE A 111 -12.06 -5.52 -10.35
CA ILE A 111 -12.15 -4.61 -9.20
C ILE A 111 -13.44 -3.85 -9.40
N VAL A 112 -14.30 -3.87 -8.39
CA VAL A 112 -15.57 -3.15 -8.41
C VAL A 112 -15.46 -2.05 -7.37
N GLY A 113 -15.61 -0.82 -7.82
CA GLY A 113 -15.71 0.35 -6.94
C GLY A 113 -17.09 0.97 -7.04
N GLY A 114 -17.37 1.91 -6.16
CA GLY A 114 -18.59 2.69 -6.27
C GLY A 114 -18.60 3.91 -5.37
N ILE A 115 -19.42 4.89 -5.72
CA ILE A 115 -19.62 6.14 -4.99
C ILE A 115 -21.11 6.36 -4.74
N ASP A 116 -21.46 6.73 -3.52
CA ASP A 116 -22.81 7.22 -3.21
C ASP A 116 -22.89 8.72 -3.51
N LEU A 117 -23.77 9.11 -4.44
CA LEU A 117 -23.91 10.48 -4.92
C LEU A 117 -24.43 11.44 -3.86
N THR A 118 -25.04 10.94 -2.79
CA THR A 118 -25.57 11.77 -1.70
C THR A 118 -24.53 12.04 -0.62
N THR A 119 -23.69 11.05 -0.30
CA THR A 119 -22.72 11.11 0.80
C THR A 119 -21.28 11.30 0.33
N ASN A 120 -21.01 11.17 -0.97
CA ASN A 120 -19.68 11.10 -1.58
C ASN A 120 -18.77 10.03 -0.93
N GLN A 121 -19.35 9.00 -0.30
CA GLN A 121 -18.60 7.88 0.24
C GLN A 121 -18.28 6.88 -0.88
N ILE A 122 -17.06 6.33 -0.83
CA ILE A 122 -16.49 5.49 -1.90
C ILE A 122 -16.06 4.12 -1.34
N PHE A 123 -16.25 3.04 -2.09
CA PHE A 123 -15.61 1.74 -1.86
C PHE A 123 -14.85 1.24 -3.09
N PHE A 124 -13.89 0.33 -2.87
CA PHE A 124 -13.02 -0.31 -3.87
C PHE A 124 -12.43 -1.63 -3.33
#